data_AF-A0A957NKU4-F1
#
_entry.id   AF-A0A957NKU4-F1
#
_cell.length_a   1.000
_cell.length_b   1.000
_cell.length_c   1.000
_cell.angle_alpha   90.00
_cell.angle_beta   90.00
_cell.angle_gamma   90.00
#
_symmetry.space_group_name_H-M   'P 1'
#
loop_
_entity.id
_entity.type
_entity.pdbx_description
1 polymer ?
#
loop_
_entity_poly.entity_id
_entity_poly.type
_entity_poly.pdbx_seq_one_letter_code
_entity_poly.pdbx_strand_id
1 'polypeptide(L)'
;MAIVQLQRGLDAAPPADGRRARLLYHLADAHFACYAVAECEVVVRQALEVAEAHDDDETLAQSLSLLGQVYSSDGRTDAELALIDEALAIARQSKNHWREARTLADLGWAAAGRGEFVAAI
;
A
#
# COMPACT_ATOMS: atom_id res chain seq x y z
N MET A 1 -10.57 -12.43 13.10
CA MET A 1 -10.16 -11.87 14.41
C MET A 1 -8.88 -11.03 14.34
N ALA A 2 -8.49 -10.52 13.15
CA ALA A 2 -7.31 -9.66 12.96
C ALA A 2 -7.66 -8.17 13.00
N ILE A 3 -8.71 -7.75 12.27
CA ILE A 3 -9.22 -6.36 12.22
C ILE A 3 -9.46 -5.79 13.62
N VAL A 4 -10.17 -6.51 14.50
CA VAL A 4 -10.47 -6.07 15.87
C VAL A 4 -9.20 -5.86 16.70
N GLN A 5 -8.16 -6.68 16.51
CA GLN A 5 -6.91 -6.53 17.26
C GLN A 5 -6.11 -5.33 16.77
N LEU A 6 -6.10 -5.09 15.45
CA LEU A 6 -5.44 -3.94 14.84
C LEU A 6 -6.13 -2.63 15.24
N GLN A 7 -7.46 -2.60 15.27
CA GLN A 7 -8.25 -1.47 15.76
C GLN A 7 -7.94 -1.17 17.24
N ARG A 8 -7.90 -2.19 18.10
CA ARG A 8 -7.50 -2.01 19.51
C ARG A 8 -6.07 -1.50 19.66
N GLY A 9 -5.15 -1.97 18.82
CA GLY A 9 -3.77 -1.47 18.78
C GLY A 9 -3.71 0.01 18.40
N LEU A 10 -4.55 0.44 17.45
CA LEU A 10 -4.69 1.83 17.05
C LEU A 10 -5.33 2.68 18.15
N ASP A 11 -6.34 2.20 18.85
CA ASP A 11 -6.96 2.93 19.95
C ASP A 11 -5.98 3.14 21.12
N ALA A 12 -5.06 2.20 21.32
CA ALA A 12 -4.02 2.29 22.34
C ALA A 12 -2.80 3.16 21.93
N ALA A 13 -2.60 3.40 20.64
CA ALA A 13 -1.48 4.20 20.13
C ALA A 13 -1.87 5.69 20.00
N PRO A 14 -1.07 6.64 20.53
CA PRO A 14 -1.36 8.08 20.38
C PRO A 14 -1.43 8.51 18.92
N PRO A 15 -2.31 9.43 18.49
CA PRO A 15 -2.45 9.82 17.08
C PRO A 15 -1.16 10.26 16.37
N ALA A 16 -0.19 10.84 17.10
CA ALA A 16 1.10 11.26 16.59
C ALA A 16 2.19 10.16 16.61
N ASP A 17 1.82 8.90 16.90
CA ASP A 17 2.74 7.78 16.95
C ASP A 17 2.94 7.20 15.54
N GLY A 18 4.17 7.28 15.02
CA GLY A 18 4.53 6.72 13.70
C GLY A 18 4.28 5.22 13.57
N ARG A 19 4.23 4.47 14.69
CA ARG A 19 3.86 3.04 14.68
C ARG A 19 2.44 2.82 14.17
N ARG A 20 1.58 3.84 14.18
CA ARG A 20 0.23 3.79 13.62
C ARG A 20 0.26 3.54 12.12
N ALA A 21 1.25 4.04 11.38
CA ALA A 21 1.36 3.80 9.95
C ALA A 21 1.29 2.30 9.65
N ARG A 22 2.15 1.51 10.31
CA ARG A 22 2.20 0.06 10.11
C ARG A 22 0.93 -0.66 10.56
N LEU A 23 0.32 -0.23 11.65
CA LEU A 23 -0.96 -0.79 12.13
C LEU A 23 -2.10 -0.51 11.15
N LEU A 24 -2.16 0.71 10.60
CA LEU A 24 -3.13 1.12 9.59
C LEU A 24 -2.91 0.32 8.31
N TYR A 25 -1.68 0.16 7.85
CA TYR A 25 -1.36 -0.67 6.68
C TYR A 25 -1.87 -2.11 6.86
N HIS A 26 -1.54 -2.76 7.98
CA HIS A 26 -2.02 -4.13 8.23
C HIS A 26 -3.54 -4.22 8.38
N LEU A 27 -4.19 -3.16 8.85
CA LEU A 27 -5.65 -3.08 8.92
C LEU A 27 -6.27 -2.96 7.52
N ALA A 28 -5.70 -2.10 6.67
CA ALA A 28 -6.11 -1.96 5.28
C ALA A 28 -5.94 -3.27 4.51
N ASP A 29 -4.79 -3.93 4.63
CA ASP A 29 -4.52 -5.24 4.01
C ASP A 29 -5.55 -6.29 4.46
N ALA A 30 -5.92 -6.31 5.75
CA ALA A 30 -6.97 -7.18 6.25
C ALA A 30 -8.36 -6.85 5.68
N HIS A 31 -8.68 -5.56 5.48
CA HIS A 31 -9.91 -5.14 4.81
C HIS A 31 -9.93 -5.57 3.35
N PHE A 32 -8.82 -5.38 2.62
CA PHE A 32 -8.67 -5.81 1.24
C PHE A 32 -8.87 -7.33 1.09
N ALA A 33 -8.22 -8.13 1.95
CA ALA A 33 -8.38 -9.59 1.97
C ALA A 33 -9.81 -10.06 2.28
N CYS A 34 -10.62 -9.21 2.94
CA CYS A 34 -12.03 -9.46 3.21
C CYS A 34 -12.97 -8.89 2.15
N TYR A 35 -12.45 -8.42 1.01
CA TYR A 35 -13.20 -7.72 -0.06
C TYR A 35 -13.93 -6.45 0.41
N ALA A 36 -13.51 -5.87 1.54
CA ALA A 36 -14.00 -4.60 2.05
C ALA A 36 -13.18 -3.45 1.42
N VAL A 37 -13.33 -3.26 0.11
CA VAL A 37 -12.48 -2.39 -0.71
C VAL A 37 -12.63 -0.91 -0.32
N ALA A 38 -13.84 -0.45 -0.01
CA ALA A 38 -14.09 0.92 0.41
C ALA A 38 -13.40 1.25 1.75
N GLU A 39 -13.50 0.35 2.74
CA GLU A 39 -12.81 0.48 4.01
C GLU A 39 -11.29 0.40 3.85
N CYS A 40 -10.80 -0.48 2.95
CA CYS A 40 -9.38 -0.54 2.61
C CYS A 40 -8.88 0.80 2.09
N GLU A 41 -9.57 1.42 1.13
CA GLU A 41 -9.17 2.70 0.54
C GLU A 41 -9.05 3.81 1.60
N VAL A 42 -10.01 3.87 2.52
CA VAL A 42 -9.98 4.85 3.61
C VAL A 42 -8.80 4.60 4.55
N VAL A 43 -8.60 3.36 4.98
CA VAL A 43 -7.57 3.03 5.98
C VAL A 43 -6.17 3.11 5.38
N VAL A 44 -5.96 2.70 4.13
CA VAL A 44 -4.65 2.76 3.48
C VAL A 44 -4.20 4.21 3.25
N ARG A 45 -5.12 5.14 2.98
CA ARG A 45 -4.79 6.57 2.91
C ARG A 45 -4.34 7.14 4.24
N GLN A 46 -4.95 6.72 5.34
CA GLN A 46 -4.47 7.11 6.68
C GLN A 46 -3.06 6.54 6.94
N ALA A 47 -2.75 5.33 6.46
CA ALA A 47 -1.42 4.77 6.57
C ALA A 47 -0.38 5.59 5.79
N LEU A 48 -0.72 6.06 4.59
CA LEU A 48 0.12 6.95 3.77
C LEU A 48 0.44 8.26 4.51
N GLU A 49 -0.58 8.96 5.00
CA GLU A 49 -0.41 10.25 5.69
C GLU A 49 0.51 10.13 6.90
N VAL A 50 0.33 9.07 7.72
CA VAL A 50 1.19 8.86 8.90
C VAL A 50 2.59 8.42 8.47
N ALA A 51 2.73 7.59 7.44
CA ALA A 51 4.03 7.15 6.96
C ALA A 51 4.85 8.33 6.42
N GLU A 52 4.25 9.21 5.62
CA GLU A 52 4.88 10.44 5.12
C GLU A 52 5.30 11.36 6.26
N ALA A 53 4.41 11.60 7.24
CA ALA A 53 4.71 12.49 8.37
C ALA A 53 5.86 12.00 9.27
N HIS A 54 6.22 10.72 9.18
CA HIS A 54 7.22 10.08 10.01
C HIS A 54 8.43 9.54 9.24
N ASP A 55 8.57 9.91 7.95
CA ASP A 55 9.64 9.41 7.06
C ASP A 55 9.72 7.86 7.05
N ASP A 56 8.57 7.18 7.15
CA ASP A 56 8.45 5.72 7.11
C ASP A 56 8.26 5.25 5.65
N ASP A 57 9.34 5.36 4.87
CA ASP A 57 9.40 4.93 3.45
C ASP A 57 8.94 3.47 3.26
N GLU A 58 9.16 2.66 4.30
CA GLU A 58 8.79 1.25 4.39
C GLU A 58 7.28 1.06 4.29
N THR A 59 6.54 1.75 5.14
CA THR A 59 5.07 1.68 5.17
C THR A 59 4.46 2.48 4.04
N LEU A 60 5.11 3.57 3.62
CA LEU A 60 4.69 4.41 2.50
C LEU A 60 4.61 3.61 1.19
N ALA A 61 5.70 2.94 0.80
CA ALA A 61 5.72 2.13 -0.43
C ALA A 61 4.68 0.99 -0.41
N GLN A 62 4.54 0.30 0.73
CA GLN A 62 3.55 -0.78 0.88
C GLN A 62 2.11 -0.27 0.76
N SER A 63 1.83 0.91 1.31
CA SER A 63 0.50 1.50 1.29
C SER A 63 0.14 2.04 -0.11
N LEU A 64 1.11 2.59 -0.84
CA LEU A 64 0.94 2.98 -2.25
C LEU A 64 0.64 1.77 -3.13
N SER A 65 1.38 0.67 -2.97
CA SER A 65 1.11 -0.58 -3.69
C SER A 65 -0.29 -1.14 -3.40
N LEU A 66 -0.72 -1.14 -2.13
CA LEU A 66 -2.05 -1.61 -1.74
C LEU A 66 -3.17 -0.71 -2.30
N LEU A 67 -2.99 0.62 -2.30
CA LEU A 67 -3.93 1.53 -2.93
C LEU A 67 -3.98 1.34 -4.46
N GLY A 68 -2.85 1.04 -5.09
CA GLY A 68 -2.78 0.64 -6.49
C GLY A 68 -3.65 -0.60 -6.78
N GLN A 69 -3.54 -1.64 -5.96
CA GLN A 69 -4.38 -2.85 -6.09
C GLN A 69 -5.87 -2.55 -5.92
N VAL A 70 -6.24 -1.65 -4.98
CA VAL A 70 -7.61 -1.17 -4.81
C VAL A 70 -8.11 -0.50 -6.10
N TYR A 71 -7.32 0.43 -6.68
CA TYR A 71 -7.69 1.09 -7.93
C TYR A 71 -7.74 0.13 -9.13
N SER A 72 -6.88 -0.87 -9.17
CA SER A 72 -6.93 -1.96 -10.16
C SER A 72 -8.28 -2.67 -10.10
N SER A 73 -8.74 -3.02 -8.89
CA SER A 73 -10.02 -3.70 -8.69
C SER A 73 -11.23 -2.86 -9.11
N ASP A 74 -11.09 -1.53 -9.06
CA ASP A 74 -12.09 -0.56 -9.53
C ASP A 74 -11.94 -0.20 -11.03
N GLY A 75 -10.99 -0.79 -11.75
CA GLY A 75 -10.71 -0.49 -13.16
C GLY A 75 -10.05 0.87 -13.41
N ARG A 76 -9.51 1.51 -12.37
CA ARG A 76 -8.83 2.82 -12.41
C ARG A 76 -7.34 2.65 -12.75
N THR A 77 -7.05 2.00 -13.86
CA THR A 77 -5.71 1.52 -14.20
C THR A 77 -4.65 2.61 -14.34
N ASP A 78 -5.00 3.80 -14.85
CA ASP A 78 -4.03 4.90 -14.96
C ASP A 78 -3.62 5.44 -13.58
N ALA A 79 -4.54 5.43 -12.61
CA ALA A 79 -4.27 5.84 -11.24
C ALA A 79 -3.46 4.77 -10.49
N GLU A 80 -3.71 3.49 -10.76
CA GLU A 80 -2.89 2.38 -10.27
C GLU A 80 -1.43 2.53 -10.71
N LEU A 81 -1.17 2.72 -12.01
CA LEU A 81 0.19 2.83 -12.53
C LEU A 81 0.97 3.98 -11.89
N ALA A 82 0.34 5.15 -11.76
CA ALA A 82 0.96 6.29 -11.11
C ALA A 82 1.39 5.98 -9.67
N LEU A 83 0.54 5.26 -8.91
CA LEU A 83 0.84 4.87 -7.54
C LEU A 83 1.95 3.82 -7.46
N ILE A 84 1.99 2.85 -8.38
CA ILE A 84 3.04 1.82 -8.35
C ILE A 84 4.39 2.41 -8.79
N ASP A 85 4.41 3.35 -9.74
CA ASP A 85 5.62 4.08 -10.12
C ASP A 85 6.21 4.87 -8.94
N GLU A 86 5.34 5.53 -8.16
CA GLU A 86 5.75 6.24 -6.94
C GLU A 86 6.28 5.28 -5.87
N ALA A 87 5.59 4.17 -5.62
CA ALA A 87 6.04 3.12 -4.70
C ALA A 87 7.42 2.56 -5.10
N LEU A 88 7.66 2.37 -6.40
CA LEU A 88 8.92 1.88 -6.93
C LEU A 88 10.05 2.88 -6.76
N ALA A 89 9.79 4.18 -6.97
CA ALA A 89 10.76 5.24 -6.74
C ALA A 89 11.22 5.27 -5.27
N ILE A 90 10.29 5.15 -4.32
CA ILE A 90 10.57 5.11 -2.88
C ILE A 90 11.35 3.84 -2.52
N ALA A 91 10.90 2.67 -3.00
CA ALA A 91 11.59 1.40 -2.76
C ALA A 91 13.05 1.43 -3.24
N ARG A 92 13.32 2.02 -4.41
CA ARG A 92 14.67 2.21 -4.95
C ARG A 92 15.53 3.13 -4.11
N GLN A 93 14.98 4.23 -3.60
CA GLN A 93 15.70 5.16 -2.72
C GLN A 93 16.10 4.51 -1.40
N SER A 94 15.24 3.63 -0.86
CA SER A 94 15.48 2.92 0.40
C SER A 94 16.57 1.83 0.35
N LYS A 95 17.14 1.53 -0.83
CA LYS A 95 18.05 0.38 -1.11
C LYS A 95 17.52 -0.97 -0.61
N ASN A 96 16.21 -1.09 -0.42
CA ASN A 96 15.58 -2.30 0.08
C ASN A 96 15.14 -3.17 -1.10
N HIS A 97 16.07 -4.00 -1.59
CA HIS A 97 15.88 -4.85 -2.77
C HIS A 97 14.71 -5.85 -2.65
N TRP A 98 14.35 -6.28 -1.44
CA TRP A 98 13.20 -7.17 -1.24
C TRP A 98 11.87 -6.45 -1.47
N ARG A 99 11.78 -5.18 -1.06
CA ARG A 99 10.62 -4.33 -1.35
C ARG A 99 10.51 -3.99 -2.81
N GLU A 100 11.62 -3.63 -3.44
CA GLU A 100 11.67 -3.39 -4.87
C GLU A 100 11.11 -4.59 -5.65
N ALA A 101 11.51 -5.81 -5.30
CA ALA A 101 10.99 -7.03 -5.92
C ALA A 101 9.47 -7.24 -5.70
N ARG A 102 8.95 -6.90 -4.52
CA ARG A 102 7.51 -7.00 -4.22
C ARG A 102 6.70 -5.96 -5.02
N THR A 103 7.14 -4.70 -5.01
CA THR A 103 6.49 -3.62 -5.76
C THR A 103 6.53 -3.87 -7.27
N LEU A 104 7.65 -4.41 -7.79
CA LEU A 104 7.75 -4.83 -9.19
C LEU A 104 6.81 -6.00 -9.53
N ALA A 105 6.59 -6.93 -8.60
CA ALA A 105 5.65 -8.03 -8.81
C ALA A 105 4.20 -7.52 -8.91
N ASP A 106 3.83 -6.53 -8.09
CA ASP A 106 2.52 -5.88 -8.13
C ASP A 106 2.35 -5.09 -9.46
N LEU A 107 3.39 -4.40 -9.92
CA LEU A 107 3.46 -3.74 -11.24
C LEU A 107 3.27 -4.74 -12.39
N GLY A 108 3.89 -5.91 -12.28
CA GLY A 108 3.73 -7.00 -13.25
C GLY A 108 2.30 -7.54 -13.33
N TRP A 109 1.59 -7.59 -12.20
CA TRP A 109 0.16 -7.95 -12.15
C TRP A 109 -0.73 -6.88 -12.77
N ALA A 110 -0.48 -5.61 -12.45
CA ALA A 110 -1.16 -4.45 -13.03
C ALA A 110 -1.02 -4.42 -14.56
N ALA A 111 0.21 -4.59 -15.06
CA ALA A 111 0.52 -4.63 -16.49
C ALA A 111 -0.07 -5.87 -17.19
N ALA A 112 -0.05 -7.03 -16.53
CA ALA A 112 -0.66 -8.26 -17.06
C ALA A 112 -2.19 -8.13 -17.21
N GLY A 113 -2.86 -7.39 -16.32
CA GLY A 113 -4.28 -7.05 -16.43
C GLY A 113 -4.62 -6.20 -17.65
N ARG A 114 -3.68 -5.38 -18.14
CA ARG A 114 -3.81 -4.60 -19.40
C ARG A 114 -3.45 -5.39 -20.67
N GLY A 115 -2.85 -6.57 -20.55
CA GLY A 115 -2.26 -7.27 -21.70
C GLY A 115 -1.02 -6.58 -22.29
N GLU A 116 -0.47 -5.58 -21.61
CA GLU A 116 0.75 -4.87 -22.04
C GLU A 116 1.99 -5.48 -21.39
N PHE A 117 2.55 -6.47 -22.08
CA PHE A 117 3.80 -7.16 -21.75
C PHE A 117 5.07 -6.32 -21.99
N VAL A 118 5.03 -4.99 -21.97
CA VAL A 118 6.16 -4.19 -22.46
C VAL A 118 6.93 -3.52 -21.33
N ALA A 119 8.12 -4.08 -21.12
CA ALA A 119 9.33 -3.48 -20.56
C ALA A 119 9.45 -3.39 -19.02
N ALA A 120 9.44 -4.55 -18.37
CA ALA A 120 10.30 -4.76 -17.20
C ALA A 120 11.57 -5.50 -17.65
N ILE A 121 12.52 -4.78 -18.25
CA ILE A 121 13.93 -5.18 -18.37
C ILE A 121 14.77 -4.06 -17.78
#